data_AF-A0A2W2DVD7-F1
#
_entry.id   AF-A0A2W2DVD7-F1
#
_cell.length_a   1.000
_cell.length_b   1.000
_cell.length_c   1.000
_cell.angle_alpha   90.00
_cell.angle_beta   90.00
_cell.angle_gamma   90.00
#
_symmetry.space_group_name_H-M   'P 1'
#
loop_
_entity.id
_entity.type
_entity.pdbx_description
1 polymer ?
#
loop_
_entity_poly.entity_id
_entity_poly.type
_entity_poly.pdbx_seq_one_letter_code
_entity_poly.pdbx_strand_id
1 'polypeptide(L)'
;MPVILEGAMFWAYDVALGVLFIEAARVGAEAPADLRPPWWPELEQDLRTHALAGSGFAVLLDDFGEDQRQVLLHCVVEAARRIEARGGVDRAEVSTWPELGESATSFLRGAEHINAAPLVELAEALVDLAAGTFPPAPAERHWYYGTPEGRIVQGG
;
A
#
# COMPACT_ATOMS: atom_id res chain seq x y z
N MET A 1 -6.82 -7.62 -2.39
CA MET A 1 -7.19 -7.08 -1.07
C MET A 1 -8.12 -5.89 -1.27
N PRO A 2 -9.33 -5.88 -0.69
CA PRO A 2 -10.21 -4.71 -0.80
C PRO A 2 -9.69 -3.56 0.06
N VAL A 3 -9.76 -2.34 -0.48
CA VAL A 3 -9.50 -1.08 0.22
C VAL A 3 -10.78 -0.26 0.18
N ILE A 4 -11.25 0.19 1.35
CA ILE A 4 -12.61 0.74 1.53
C ILE A 4 -12.56 2.05 2.32
N LEU A 5 -13.35 3.02 1.90
CA LEU A 5 -13.65 4.25 2.66
C LEU A 5 -15.08 4.69 2.38
N GLU A 6 -15.90 4.89 3.43
CA GLU A 6 -17.27 5.44 3.33
C GLU A 6 -18.15 4.80 2.24
N GLY A 7 -17.95 3.50 1.98
CA GLY A 7 -18.69 2.73 0.97
C GLY A 7 -18.12 2.79 -0.46
N ALA A 8 -17.14 3.67 -0.74
CA ALA A 8 -16.30 3.58 -1.93
C ALA A 8 -15.21 2.52 -1.73
N MET A 9 -14.84 1.81 -2.79
CA MET A 9 -13.84 0.75 -2.69
C MET A 9 -13.11 0.45 -4.01
N PHE A 10 -11.91 -0.11 -3.88
CA PHE A 10 -11.21 -0.79 -4.97
C PHE A 10 -10.48 -2.04 -4.47
N TRP A 11 -10.13 -2.94 -5.38
CA TRP A 11 -9.23 -4.04 -5.06
C TRP A 11 -7.80 -3.60 -5.30
N ALA A 12 -6.89 -3.94 -4.42
CA ALA A 12 -5.46 -3.79 -4.57
C ALA A 12 -4.80 -5.16 -4.65
N TYR A 13 -3.83 -5.34 -5.55
CA TYR A 13 -2.99 -6.53 -5.54
C TYR A 13 -2.23 -6.52 -4.22
N ASP A 14 -2.40 -7.58 -3.43
CA ASP A 14 -1.97 -7.61 -2.04
C ASP A 14 -0.46 -7.55 -1.89
N VAL A 15 0.30 -8.16 -2.80
CA VAL A 15 1.77 -8.02 -2.83
C VAL A 15 2.19 -6.56 -3.07
N ALA A 16 1.58 -5.89 -4.05
CA ALA A 16 1.89 -4.49 -4.34
C ALA A 16 1.54 -3.57 -3.16
N LEU A 17 0.38 -3.81 -2.54
CA LEU A 17 -0.05 -3.05 -1.37
C LEU A 17 0.85 -3.30 -0.15
N GLY A 18 1.30 -4.55 0.04
CA GLY A 18 2.24 -4.88 1.11
C GLY A 18 3.61 -4.24 0.93
N VAL A 19 4.16 -4.24 -0.29
CA VAL A 19 5.39 -3.51 -0.63
C VAL A 19 5.24 -2.02 -0.28
N LEU A 20 4.14 -1.41 -0.72
CA LEU A 20 3.88 0.01 -0.49
C LEU A 20 3.74 0.34 0.99
N PHE A 21 3.08 -0.49 1.78
CA PHE A 21 2.89 -0.29 3.22
C PHE A 21 4.18 -0.47 4.03
N ILE A 22 5.04 -1.42 3.68
CA ILE A 22 6.35 -1.56 4.34
C ILE A 22 7.22 -0.33 4.05
N GLU A 23 7.27 0.12 2.80
CA GLU A 23 8.02 1.32 2.43
C GLU A 23 7.42 2.58 3.08
N ALA A 24 6.10 2.71 3.17
CA ALA A 24 5.44 3.81 3.87
C ALA A 24 5.78 3.82 5.37
N ALA A 25 5.80 2.65 6.02
CA ALA A 25 6.22 2.51 7.41
C ALA A 25 7.68 2.95 7.60
N ARG A 26 8.58 2.62 6.67
CA ARG A 26 9.98 3.08 6.70
C ARG A 26 10.09 4.59 6.56
N VAL A 27 9.34 5.17 5.62
CA VAL A 27 9.30 6.63 5.41
C VAL A 27 8.92 7.36 6.70
N GLY A 28 7.86 6.93 7.39
CA GLY A 28 7.46 7.61 8.62
C GLY A 28 8.39 7.32 9.81
N ALA A 29 9.05 6.15 9.84
CA ALA A 29 10.03 5.83 10.86
C ALA A 29 11.31 6.69 10.79
N GLU A 30 11.62 7.25 9.61
CA GLU A 30 12.74 8.20 9.43
C GLU A 30 12.49 9.56 10.08
N ALA A 31 11.24 9.91 10.40
CA ALA A 31 10.94 11.14 11.11
C ALA A 31 11.59 11.12 12.52
N PRO A 32 12.19 12.24 12.98
CA PRO A 32 12.73 12.34 14.33
C PRO A 32 11.69 11.92 15.39
N ALA A 33 12.13 11.15 16.39
CA ALA A 33 11.22 10.55 17.36
C ALA A 33 10.42 11.59 18.17
N ASP A 34 10.97 12.77 18.36
CA ASP A 34 10.35 13.94 19.01
C ASP A 34 9.31 14.65 18.14
N LEU A 35 9.34 14.42 16.82
CA LEU A 35 8.39 14.98 15.85
C LEU A 35 7.35 13.95 15.39
N ARG A 36 7.50 12.67 15.75
CA ARG A 36 6.54 11.63 15.41
C ARG A 36 5.27 11.77 16.25
N PRO A 37 4.08 11.63 15.64
CA PRO A 37 2.85 11.56 16.41
C PRO A 37 2.91 10.44 17.45
N PRO A 38 2.31 10.62 18.64
CA PRO A 38 2.38 9.62 19.71
C PRO A 38 1.73 8.28 19.32
N TRP A 39 0.83 8.29 18.34
CA TRP A 39 0.14 7.11 17.79
C TRP A 39 0.89 6.46 16.60
N TRP A 40 2.06 6.98 16.22
CA TRP A 40 2.83 6.44 15.10
C TRP A 40 3.18 4.95 15.27
N PRO A 41 3.62 4.46 16.45
CA PRO A 41 3.93 3.04 16.62
C PRO A 41 2.75 2.11 16.30
N GLU A 42 1.52 2.52 16.63
CA GLU A 42 0.30 1.79 16.30
C GLU A 42 0.05 1.77 14.79
N LEU A 43 0.14 2.92 14.11
CA LEU A 43 0.00 2.98 12.65
C LEU A 43 1.07 2.14 11.94
N GLU A 44 2.32 2.21 12.39
CA GLU A 44 3.43 1.42 11.85
C GLU A 44 3.14 -0.09 11.98
N GLN A 45 2.61 -0.51 13.12
CA GLN A 45 2.22 -1.90 13.35
C GLN A 45 1.05 -2.32 12.46
N ASP A 46 0.05 -1.47 12.27
CA ASP A 46 -1.09 -1.74 11.38
C ASP A 46 -0.65 -1.91 9.93
N LEU A 47 0.26 -1.06 9.44
CA LEU A 47 0.81 -1.16 8.09
C LEU A 47 1.56 -2.49 7.87
N ARG A 48 2.39 -2.89 8.84
CA ARG A 48 3.08 -4.19 8.79
C ARG A 48 2.09 -5.35 8.82
N THR A 49 1.05 -5.26 9.64
CA THR A 49 0.04 -6.31 9.76
C THR A 49 -0.70 -6.50 8.43
N HIS A 50 -1.16 -5.40 7.80
CA HIS A 50 -1.80 -5.45 6.48
C HIS A 50 -0.84 -5.95 5.39
N ALA A 51 0.43 -5.54 5.43
CA ALA A 51 1.42 -6.01 4.47
C ALA A 51 1.65 -7.53 4.54
N LEU A 52 1.72 -8.09 5.75
CA LEU A 52 2.01 -9.51 5.96
C LEU A 52 0.78 -10.41 5.84
N ALA A 53 -0.41 -9.91 6.14
CA ALA A 53 -1.64 -10.69 6.04
C ALA A 53 -2.04 -11.02 4.60
N GLY A 54 -1.52 -10.29 3.61
CA GLY A 54 -1.91 -10.42 2.21
C GLY A 54 -3.42 -10.23 2.03
N SER A 55 -4.08 -11.05 1.22
CA SER A 55 -5.52 -10.99 0.98
C SER A 55 -6.41 -11.48 2.15
N GLY A 56 -5.88 -11.53 3.38
CA GLY A 56 -6.58 -12.08 4.56
C GLY A 56 -7.72 -11.21 5.10
N PHE A 57 -7.68 -9.89 4.88
CA PHE A 57 -8.73 -8.95 5.29
C PHE A 57 -8.72 -7.67 4.45
N ALA A 58 -9.76 -6.85 4.60
CA ALA A 58 -9.87 -5.55 3.95
C ALA A 58 -9.02 -4.50 4.67
N VAL A 59 -8.49 -3.51 3.93
CA VAL A 59 -8.01 -2.26 4.50
C VAL A 59 -9.20 -1.32 4.63
N LEU A 60 -9.61 -1.02 5.86
CA LEU A 60 -10.69 -0.07 6.14
C LEU A 60 -10.06 1.29 6.49
N LEU A 61 -10.12 2.25 5.56
CA LEU A 61 -9.55 3.57 5.81
C LEU A 61 -10.33 4.37 6.87
N ASP A 62 -11.57 3.95 7.15
CA ASP A 62 -12.42 4.47 8.22
C ASP A 62 -11.89 4.12 9.63
N ASP A 63 -11.05 3.08 9.75
CA ASP A 63 -10.44 2.69 11.04
C ASP A 63 -9.33 3.67 11.47
N PHE A 64 -8.80 4.47 10.53
CA PHE A 64 -7.83 5.51 10.81
C PHE A 64 -8.52 6.85 11.06
N GLY A 65 -8.14 7.51 12.16
CA GLY A 65 -8.52 8.91 12.38
C GLY A 65 -8.03 9.81 11.24
N GLU A 66 -8.64 10.99 11.07
CA GLU A 66 -8.32 11.89 9.95
C GLU A 66 -6.82 12.23 9.87
N ASP A 67 -6.20 12.61 11.00
CA ASP A 67 -4.77 12.89 11.07
C ASP A 67 -3.91 11.65 10.74
N GLN A 68 -4.32 10.46 11.20
CA GLN A 68 -3.62 9.21 10.91
C GLN A 68 -3.67 8.88 9.42
N ARG A 69 -4.84 9.03 8.81
CA ARG A 69 -5.05 8.83 7.38
C ARG A 69 -4.22 9.83 6.57
N GLN A 70 -4.14 11.09 6.96
CA GLN A 70 -3.31 12.08 6.27
C GLN A 70 -1.81 11.72 6.31
N VAL A 71 -1.30 11.32 7.47
CA VAL A 71 0.10 10.88 7.62
C VAL A 71 0.36 9.61 6.82
N LEU A 72 -0.56 8.64 6.87
CA LEU A 72 -0.49 7.43 6.06
C LEU A 72 -0.35 7.75 4.57
N LEU A 73 -1.25 8.59 4.04
CA LEU A 73 -1.24 8.95 2.63
C LEU A 73 0.04 9.70 2.23
N HIS A 74 0.54 10.60 3.09
CA HIS A 74 1.82 11.25 2.88
C HIS A 74 2.97 10.23 2.79
N CYS A 75 3.04 9.29 3.73
CA CYS A 75 4.06 8.23 3.73
C CYS A 75 3.94 7.32 2.49
N VAL A 76 2.72 6.99 2.07
CA VAL A 76 2.46 6.18 0.86
C VAL A 76 2.91 6.90 -0.41
N VAL A 77 2.60 8.18 -0.56
CA VAL A 77 3.02 8.99 -1.72
C VAL A 77 4.55 9.09 -1.78
N GLU A 78 5.18 9.36 -0.65
CA GLU A 78 6.64 9.45 -0.57
C GLU A 78 7.31 8.08 -0.82
N ALA A 79 6.72 6.98 -0.32
CA ALA A 79 7.17 5.63 -0.62
C ALA A 79 7.10 5.32 -2.12
N ALA A 80 5.97 5.62 -2.77
CA ALA A 80 5.80 5.45 -4.20
C ALA A 80 6.83 6.26 -5.00
N ARG A 81 7.07 7.52 -4.62
CA ARG A 81 8.10 8.38 -5.24
C ARG A 81 9.50 7.78 -5.12
N ARG A 82 9.86 7.21 -3.96
CA ARG A 82 11.17 6.57 -3.74
C ARG A 82 11.32 5.28 -4.52
N ILE A 83 10.25 4.50 -4.63
CA ILE A 83 10.22 3.29 -5.45
C ILE A 83 10.37 3.65 -6.94
N GLU A 84 9.63 4.66 -7.39
CA GLU A 84 9.70 5.16 -8.77
C GLU A 84 11.12 5.62 -9.13
N ALA A 85 11.76 6.39 -8.26
CA ALA A 85 13.12 6.88 -8.47
C ALA A 85 14.16 5.75 -8.66
N ARG A 86 13.91 4.55 -8.12
CA ARG A 86 14.76 3.36 -8.27
C ARG A 86 14.22 2.33 -9.28
N GLY A 87 13.11 2.63 -9.94
CA GLY A 87 12.55 1.83 -11.03
C GLY A 87 11.62 0.68 -10.62
N GLY A 88 11.37 0.48 -9.33
CA GLY A 88 10.56 -0.62 -8.82
C GLY A 88 11.17 -1.26 -7.59
N VAL A 89 10.80 -2.52 -7.33
CA VAL A 89 11.27 -3.28 -6.17
C VAL A 89 11.69 -4.68 -6.62
N ASP A 90 12.94 -5.04 -6.36
CA ASP A 90 13.51 -6.35 -6.68
C ASP A 90 13.32 -7.35 -5.54
N ARG A 91 13.23 -8.64 -5.88
CA ARG A 91 13.26 -9.73 -4.88
C ARG A 91 14.52 -9.67 -4.02
N ALA A 92 15.67 -9.38 -4.62
CA ALA A 92 16.92 -9.28 -3.90
C ALA A 92 16.87 -8.18 -2.83
N GLU A 93 16.31 -7.02 -3.16
CA GLU A 93 16.05 -5.93 -2.21
C GLU A 93 15.12 -6.41 -1.09
N VAL A 94 13.96 -6.97 -1.45
CA VAL A 94 12.94 -7.44 -0.49
C VAL A 94 13.46 -8.52 0.46
N SER A 95 14.36 -9.38 -0.03
CA SER A 95 14.98 -10.42 0.80
C SER A 95 15.80 -9.87 1.98
N THR A 96 16.19 -8.59 1.91
CA THR A 96 16.94 -7.91 2.97
C THR A 96 16.05 -7.19 3.99
N TRP A 97 14.73 -7.17 3.78
CA TRP A 97 13.82 -6.40 4.60
C TRP A 97 13.62 -7.06 5.97
N PRO A 98 14.04 -6.43 7.08
CA PRO A 98 13.91 -7.02 8.40
C PRO A 98 12.44 -7.24 8.82
N GLU A 99 11.52 -6.44 8.29
CA GLU A 99 10.08 -6.51 8.56
C GLU A 99 9.44 -7.82 8.08
N LEU A 100 10.07 -8.50 7.10
CA LEU A 100 9.54 -9.72 6.51
C LEU A 100 10.05 -10.99 7.18
N GLY A 101 11.15 -10.94 7.92
CA GLY A 101 11.74 -12.10 8.60
C GLY A 101 11.81 -13.34 7.70
N GLU A 102 11.23 -14.45 8.16
CA GLU A 102 11.19 -15.72 7.41
C GLU A 102 10.34 -15.67 6.13
N SER A 103 9.42 -14.71 6.02
CA SER A 103 8.52 -14.56 4.86
C SER A 103 9.18 -13.84 3.68
N ALA A 104 10.40 -13.31 3.85
CA ALA A 104 11.04 -12.47 2.84
C ALA A 104 11.21 -13.15 1.47
N THR A 105 11.42 -14.47 1.45
CA THR A 105 11.62 -15.24 0.20
C THR A 105 10.33 -15.53 -0.56
N SER A 106 9.18 -15.53 0.11
CA SER A 106 7.87 -15.86 -0.47
C SER A 106 6.95 -14.64 -0.62
N PHE A 107 7.30 -13.51 -0.02
CA PHE A 107 6.51 -12.28 0.01
C PHE A 107 6.06 -11.82 -1.39
N LEU A 108 6.97 -11.82 -2.37
CA LEU A 108 6.67 -11.42 -3.76
C LEU A 108 5.94 -12.47 -4.59
N ARG A 109 5.54 -13.61 -4.01
CA ARG A 109 4.80 -14.69 -4.68
C ARG A 109 5.41 -15.17 -5.99
N GLY A 110 6.74 -15.26 -6.03
CA GLY A 110 7.46 -15.73 -7.22
C GLY A 110 7.76 -14.63 -8.25
N ALA A 111 7.34 -13.37 -8.04
CA ALA A 111 7.85 -12.26 -8.84
C ALA A 111 9.33 -12.00 -8.53
N GLU A 112 10.13 -11.76 -9.57
CA GLU A 112 11.53 -11.34 -9.43
C GLU A 112 11.65 -9.82 -9.25
N HIS A 113 10.73 -9.07 -9.86
CA HIS A 113 10.68 -7.62 -9.84
C HIS A 113 9.22 -7.14 -9.88
N ILE A 114 8.92 -6.07 -9.16
CA ILE A 114 7.66 -5.33 -9.25
C ILE A 114 7.98 -3.96 -9.85
N ASN A 115 7.38 -3.67 -11.01
CA ASN A 115 7.53 -2.40 -11.69
C ASN A 115 7.03 -1.24 -10.80
N ALA A 116 7.67 -0.07 -10.90
CA ALA A 116 7.22 1.11 -10.18
C ALA A 116 5.83 1.59 -10.58
N ALA A 117 5.48 1.56 -11.88
CA ALA A 117 4.26 2.19 -12.38
C ALA A 117 2.97 1.67 -11.71
N PRO A 118 2.75 0.35 -11.53
CA PRO A 118 1.60 -0.15 -10.77
C PRO A 118 1.58 0.27 -9.29
N LEU A 119 2.75 0.45 -8.66
CA LEU A 119 2.85 0.90 -7.27
C LEU A 119 2.50 2.39 -7.13
N VAL A 120 2.94 3.21 -8.09
CA VAL A 120 2.58 4.63 -8.17
C VAL A 120 1.08 4.79 -8.41
N GLU A 121 0.52 4.07 -9.38
CA GLU A 121 -0.92 4.12 -9.67
C GLU A 121 -1.76 3.66 -8.47
N LEU A 122 -1.29 2.66 -7.71
CA LEU A 122 -1.93 2.23 -6.47
C LEU A 122 -1.88 3.30 -5.37
N ALA A 123 -0.75 4.00 -5.22
CA ALA A 123 -0.63 5.11 -4.28
C ALA A 123 -1.57 6.28 -4.62
N GLU A 124 -1.68 6.62 -5.91
CA GLU A 124 -2.63 7.63 -6.40
C GLU A 124 -4.08 7.21 -6.11
N ALA A 125 -4.44 5.95 -6.33
CA ALA A 125 -5.77 5.43 -6.03
C ALA A 125 -6.13 5.54 -4.54
N LEU A 126 -5.17 5.33 -3.63
CA LEU A 126 -5.36 5.53 -2.19
C LEU A 126 -5.65 7.00 -1.86
N VAL A 127 -4.93 7.93 -2.48
CA VAL A 127 -5.14 9.37 -2.32
C VAL A 127 -6.50 9.80 -2.87
N ASP A 128 -6.85 9.36 -4.07
CA ASP A 128 -8.15 9.67 -4.69
C ASP A 128 -9.32 9.12 -3.88
N LEU A 129 -9.17 7.92 -3.31
CA LEU A 129 -10.18 7.34 -2.42
C LEU A 129 -10.37 8.20 -1.18
N ALA A 130 -9.27 8.60 -0.52
CA ALA A 130 -9.32 9.45 0.66
C ALA A 130 -9.81 10.87 0.40
N ALA A 131 -9.61 11.40 -0.81
CA ALA A 131 -10.10 12.71 -1.23
C ALA A 131 -11.57 12.70 -1.68
N GLY A 132 -12.19 11.52 -1.78
CA GLY A 132 -13.54 11.37 -2.34
C GLY A 132 -13.61 11.67 -3.85
N THR A 133 -12.46 11.70 -4.53
CA THR A 133 -12.34 11.92 -5.98
C THR A 133 -12.22 10.62 -6.77
N PHE A 134 -12.24 9.48 -6.08
CA PHE A 134 -12.08 8.17 -6.68
C PHE A 134 -13.17 7.87 -7.72
N PRO A 135 -12.78 7.49 -8.95
CA PRO A 135 -13.74 7.30 -10.02
C PRO A 135 -14.64 6.09 -9.74
N PRO A 136 -15.94 6.18 -10.06
CA PRO A 136 -16.82 5.03 -9.95
C PRO A 136 -16.32 3.90 -10.85
N ALA A 137 -16.42 2.66 -10.36
CA ALA A 137 -16.11 1.50 -11.18
C ALA A 137 -17.19 1.27 -12.24
N PRO A 138 -16.86 0.62 -13.38
CA PRO A 138 -17.87 0.19 -14.35
C PRO A 138 -18.94 -0.67 -13.69
N ALA A 139 -20.17 -0.63 -14.20
CA ALA A 139 -21.30 -1.37 -13.63
C ALA A 139 -20.96 -2.87 -13.45
N GLU A 140 -21.29 -3.41 -12.26
CA GLU A 140 -21.02 -4.80 -11.86
C GLU A 140 -19.54 -5.21 -11.85
N ARG A 141 -18.63 -4.23 -11.90
CA ARG A 141 -17.18 -4.45 -11.86
C ARG A 141 -16.54 -3.58 -10.80
N HIS A 142 -15.29 -3.91 -10.50
CA HIS A 142 -14.46 -3.18 -9.57
C HIS A 142 -13.12 -2.84 -10.24
N TRP A 143 -12.55 -1.71 -9.84
CA TRP A 143 -11.17 -1.43 -10.17
C TRP A 143 -10.24 -2.36 -9.38
N TYR A 144 -9.20 -2.86 -10.05
CA TYR A 144 -8.14 -3.65 -9.43
C TYR A 144 -6.78 -3.02 -9.74
N TYR A 145 -6.13 -2.47 -8.73
CA TYR A 145 -4.90 -1.69 -8.82
C TYR A 145 -3.66 -2.48 -8.39
N GLY A 146 -2.50 -2.03 -8.87
CA GLY A 146 -1.20 -2.59 -8.47
C GLY A 146 -0.90 -3.97 -9.06
N THR A 147 -1.67 -4.46 -10.05
CA THR A 147 -1.34 -5.73 -10.72
C THR A 147 -0.09 -5.56 -11.58
N PRO A 148 0.58 -6.65 -11.99
CA PRO A 148 1.74 -6.57 -12.89
C PRO A 148 1.46 -5.84 -14.21
N GLU A 149 0.21 -5.85 -14.67
CA GLU A 149 -0.29 -5.18 -15.87
C GLU A 149 -0.77 -3.74 -15.62
N GLY A 150 -0.71 -3.25 -14.38
CA GLY A 150 -1.28 -1.98 -13.94
C GLY A 150 -2.75 -2.11 -13.50
N ARG A 151 -3.50 -1.02 -13.53
CA ARG A 151 -4.94 -1.05 -13.23
C ARG A 151 -5.69 -1.85 -14.26
N ILE A 152 -6.42 -2.85 -13.79
CA ILE A 152 -7.40 -3.61 -14.56
C ILE A 152 -8.79 -3.46 -13.97
N VAL A 153 -9.79 -3.93 -14.71
CA VAL A 153 -11.17 -4.04 -14.23
C VAL A 153 -11.46 -5.51 -13.97
N GLN A 154 -11.97 -5.83 -12.79
CA GLN A 154 -12.30 -7.19 -12.38
C GLN A 154 -13.77 -7.26 -11.96
N GLY A 155 -14.49 -8.29 -12.40
CA GLY A 155 -15.91 -8.48 -12.10
C GLY A 155 -16.73 -8.81 -13.35
N GLY A 156 -17.65 -9.76 -13.17
CA GLY A 156 -18.44 -10.44 -14.18
C GLY A 156 -18.87 -11.81 -13.66
#